data_AF-A0A2E0F8X1-F1
#
_entry.id   AF-A0A2E0F8X1-F1
#
_cell.length_a   1.000
_cell.length_b   1.000
_cell.length_c   1.000
_cell.angle_alpha   90.00
_cell.angle_beta   90.00
_cell.angle_gamma   90.00
#
_symmetry.space_group_name_H-M   'P 1'
#
loop_
_entity.id
_entity.type
_entity.pdbx_description
1 polymer ?
#
loop_
_entity_poly.entity_id
_entity_poly.type
_entity_poly.pdbx_seq_one_letter_code
_entity_poly.pdbx_strand_id
1 'polypeptide(L)'
;MKNINPIVVSGKECLPLIEGGKGIAVSSGESSGAWAKAGGVGTFSGVNADSYDENGDRIPQIYKEKTRSGRHRELVDFSVSGAIEQARIARDIA
;
A
#
# COMPACT_ATOMS: atom_id res chain seq x y z
N MET A 1 15.60 -24.02 19.05
CA MET A 1 15.44 -22.89 18.10
C MET A 1 15.76 -21.60 18.85
N LYS A 2 16.35 -20.59 18.20
CA LYS A 2 16.49 -19.26 18.81
C LYS A 2 15.18 -18.49 18.63
N ASN A 3 14.76 -17.76 19.65
CA ASN A 3 13.59 -16.89 19.56
C ASN A 3 13.89 -15.70 18.65
N ILE A 4 12.86 -15.24 17.93
CA ILE A 4 12.89 -13.96 17.23
C ILE A 4 12.36 -12.91 18.21
N ASN A 5 13.23 -12.04 18.68
CA ASN A 5 12.86 -11.04 19.69
C ASN A 5 12.11 -9.86 19.03
N PRO A 6 11.00 -9.39 19.61
CA PRO A 6 10.31 -8.21 19.14
C PRO A 6 11.18 -6.94 19.18
N ILE A 7 10.84 -5.99 18.31
CA ILE A 7 11.42 -4.65 18.23
C ILE A 7 10.31 -3.61 18.22
N VAL A 8 10.64 -2.35 18.49
CA VAL A 8 9.67 -1.24 18.39
C VAL A 8 9.90 -0.48 17.09
N VAL A 9 8.85 -0.37 16.26
CA VAL A 9 8.83 0.44 15.04
C VAL A 9 7.70 1.45 15.16
N SER A 10 8.00 2.74 15.01
CA SER A 10 7.02 3.84 15.10
C SER A 10 6.15 3.80 16.36
N GLY A 11 6.71 3.33 17.49
CA GLY A 11 6.00 3.23 18.77
C GLY A 11 5.14 1.96 18.96
N LYS A 12 5.15 1.02 18.01
CA LYS A 12 4.45 -0.27 18.12
C LYS A 12 5.46 -1.43 18.20
N GLU A 13 5.21 -2.39 19.08
CA GLU A 13 6.01 -3.62 19.17
C GLU A 13 5.62 -4.58 18.02
N CYS A 14 6.61 -5.10 17.31
CA CYS A 14 6.45 -6.04 16.21
C CYS A 14 7.64 -7.00 16.12
N LEU A 15 7.46 -8.11 15.39
CA LEU A 15 8.57 -8.95 14.96
C LEU A 15 9.49 -8.15 14.02
N PRO A 16 10.81 -8.42 14.02
CA PRO A 16 11.78 -7.81 13.11
C PRO A 16 11.68 -8.42 11.71
N LEU A 17 10.46 -8.53 11.18
CA LEU A 17 10.12 -9.08 9.88
C LEU A 17 9.34 -8.03 9.10
N ILE A 18 9.91 -7.60 7.98
CA ILE A 18 9.35 -6.54 7.14
C ILE A 18 9.07 -7.12 5.77
N GLU A 19 7.84 -6.93 5.28
CA GLU A 19 7.47 -7.27 3.91
C GLU A 19 8.32 -6.46 2.92
N GLY A 20 8.94 -7.12 1.95
CA GLY A 20 9.64 -6.43 0.88
C GLY A 20 8.66 -5.72 -0.06
N GLY A 21 8.71 -4.40 -0.11
CA GLY A 21 7.82 -3.60 -0.95
C GLY A 21 8.00 -3.86 -2.46
N LYS A 22 6.87 -3.99 -3.16
CA LYS A 22 6.82 -4.18 -4.61
C LYS A 22 5.97 -3.07 -5.26
N GLY A 23 6.47 -2.53 -6.37
CA GLY A 23 5.83 -1.45 -7.13
C GLY A 23 4.57 -1.88 -7.89
N ILE A 24 3.84 -0.91 -8.45
CA ILE A 24 2.73 -1.13 -9.39
C ILE A 24 1.65 -2.05 -8.80
N ALA A 25 1.13 -1.67 -7.63
CA ALA A 25 0.06 -2.37 -6.90
C ALA A 25 0.34 -3.83 -6.48
N VAL A 26 1.56 -4.36 -6.65
CA VAL A 26 1.84 -5.75 -6.25
C VAL A 26 1.81 -5.93 -4.73
N SER A 27 2.44 -5.03 -3.98
CA SER A 27 2.21 -4.95 -2.53
C SER A 27 0.98 -4.09 -2.30
N SER A 28 -0.07 -4.67 -1.73
CA SER A 28 -1.35 -4.01 -1.47
C SER A 28 -1.57 -3.75 0.01
N GLY A 29 -2.59 -2.96 0.32
CA GLY A 29 -3.08 -2.77 1.68
C GLY A 29 -3.52 -4.08 2.31
N GLU A 30 -4.07 -5.01 1.53
CA GLU A 30 -4.47 -6.34 2.01
C GLU A 30 -3.26 -7.15 2.49
N SER A 31 -2.19 -7.20 1.68
CA SER A 31 -0.94 -7.85 2.06
C SER A 31 -0.31 -7.18 3.29
N SER A 32 -0.23 -5.84 3.26
CA SER A 32 0.35 -5.05 4.34
C SER A 32 -0.39 -5.24 5.67
N GLY A 33 -1.72 -5.22 5.64
CA GLY A 33 -2.58 -5.46 6.79
C GLY A 33 -2.44 -6.88 7.32
N ALA A 34 -2.37 -7.89 6.46
CA ALA A 34 -2.13 -9.27 6.86
C ALA A 34 -0.78 -9.46 7.55
N TRP A 35 0.28 -8.82 7.04
CA TRP A 35 1.61 -8.80 7.67
C TRP A 35 1.57 -8.15 9.04
N ALA A 36 0.94 -6.99 9.16
CA ALA A 36 0.80 -6.27 10.42
C ALA A 36 0.00 -7.06 11.46
N LYS A 37 -1.10 -7.71 11.06
CA LYS A 37 -1.93 -8.58 11.90
C LYS A 37 -1.17 -9.81 12.39
N ALA A 38 -0.24 -10.34 11.59
CA ALA A 38 0.65 -11.44 11.98
C ALA A 38 1.80 -10.99 12.90
N GLY A 39 1.88 -9.70 13.25
CA GLY A 39 2.91 -9.12 14.10
C GLY A 39 4.17 -8.68 13.35
N GLY A 40 4.19 -8.72 12.02
CA GLY A 40 5.26 -8.15 11.21
C GLY A 40 5.01 -6.68 10.82
N VAL A 41 5.82 -6.16 9.92
CA VAL A 41 5.62 -4.83 9.31
C VAL A 41 5.30 -5.02 7.83
N GLY A 42 4.08 -4.67 7.45
CA GLY A 42 3.64 -4.69 6.05
C GLY A 42 4.10 -3.48 5.26
N THR A 43 4.13 -3.59 3.94
CA THR A 43 4.36 -2.46 3.01
C THR A 43 3.31 -2.49 1.92
N PHE A 44 2.96 -1.33 1.37
CA PHE A 44 2.06 -1.25 0.22
C PHE A 44 2.63 -0.26 -0.80
N SER A 45 2.29 -0.49 -2.06
CA SER A 45 2.73 0.37 -3.15
C SER A 45 1.95 1.68 -3.13
N GLY A 46 2.65 2.81 -3.16
CA GLY A 46 2.04 4.10 -3.46
C GLY A 46 2.10 4.45 -4.95
N VAL A 47 2.84 3.69 -5.77
CA VAL A 47 3.01 3.95 -7.19
C VAL A 47 2.01 3.09 -7.96
N ASN A 48 1.13 3.74 -8.71
CA ASN A 48 0.06 3.08 -9.47
C ASN A 48 -0.77 2.12 -8.61
N ALA A 49 -1.00 2.47 -7.35
CA ALA A 49 -1.81 1.69 -6.43
C ALA A 49 -3.25 1.55 -6.93
N ASP A 50 -3.88 0.42 -6.58
CA ASP A 50 -5.28 0.20 -6.91
C ASP A 50 -6.18 1.10 -6.05
N SER A 51 -7.25 1.57 -6.67
CA SER A 51 -8.33 2.31 -6.02
C SER A 51 -9.66 1.73 -6.46
N TYR A 52 -10.66 1.90 -5.61
CA TYR A 52 -11.98 1.29 -5.78
C TYR A 52 -13.06 2.35 -5.68
N ASP A 53 -14.14 2.16 -6.42
CA ASP A 53 -15.34 2.98 -6.28
C ASP A 53 -16.19 2.53 -5.08
N GLU A 54 -17.34 3.17 -4.91
CA GLU A 54 -18.28 2.88 -3.81
C GLU A 54 -18.89 1.47 -3.86
N ASN A 55 -18.85 0.81 -5.02
CA ASN A 55 -19.33 -0.57 -5.19
C ASN A 55 -18.20 -1.60 -4.96
N GLY A 56 -16.97 -1.12 -4.73
CA GLY A 56 -15.79 -1.97 -4.60
C GLY A 56 -15.16 -2.36 -5.94
N ASP A 57 -15.58 -1.73 -7.04
CA ASP A 57 -15.01 -2.01 -8.36
C ASP A 57 -13.72 -1.22 -8.58
N ARG A 58 -12.72 -1.86 -9.19
CA ARG A 58 -11.41 -1.25 -9.43
C ARG A 58 -11.53 -0.11 -10.44
N ILE A 59 -11.04 1.07 -10.06
CA ILE A 59 -10.99 2.25 -10.92
C ILE A 59 -9.80 2.12 -11.89
N PRO A 60 -10.03 2.14 -13.22
CA PRO A 60 -8.94 2.06 -14.18
C PRO A 60 -8.13 3.36 -14.25
N GLN A 61 -6.80 3.25 -14.28
CA GLN A 61 -5.89 4.38 -14.43
C GLN A 61 -5.78 4.80 -15.91
N ILE A 62 -6.69 5.67 -16.35
CA ILE A 62 -6.76 6.17 -17.72
C ILE A 62 -6.22 7.60 -17.79
N TYR A 63 -5.12 7.77 -18.54
CA TYR A 63 -4.49 9.07 -18.81
C TYR A 63 -5.17 9.77 -19.98
N LYS A 64 -5.64 11.00 -19.79
CA LYS A 64 -6.33 11.81 -20.81
C LYS A 64 -5.46 12.94 -21.35
N GLU A 65 -4.45 13.35 -20.60
CA GLU A 65 -3.55 14.44 -20.99
C GLU A 65 -2.70 14.10 -22.22
N LYS A 66 -2.38 15.13 -23.01
CA LYS A 66 -1.61 14.98 -24.26
C LYS A 66 -0.11 15.17 -24.07
N THR A 67 0.28 15.90 -23.02
CA THR A 67 1.68 16.19 -22.74
C THR A 67 2.24 15.22 -21.71
N ARG A 68 3.55 14.95 -21.77
CA ARG A 68 4.24 14.14 -20.76
C ARG A 68 4.03 14.68 -19.35
N SER A 69 4.13 16.00 -19.18
CA SER A 69 3.94 16.65 -17.88
C SER A 69 2.50 16.55 -17.38
N GLY A 70 1.52 16.66 -18.28
CA GLY A 70 0.11 16.45 -17.95
C GLY A 70 -0.16 15.02 -17.49
N ARG A 71 0.30 14.02 -18.24
CA ARG A 71 0.16 12.60 -17.86
C ARG A 71 0.88 12.27 -16.56
N HIS A 72 2.03 12.91 -16.30
CA HIS A 72 2.73 12.74 -15.02
C HIS A 72 1.91 13.28 -13.85
N ARG A 73 1.21 14.41 -14.02
CA ARG A 73 0.30 14.92 -13.00
C ARG A 73 -0.86 13.96 -12.74
N GLU A 74 -1.50 13.47 -13.80
CA GLU A 74 -2.54 12.43 -13.68
C GLU A 74 -2.01 11.17 -12.95
N LEU A 75 -0.77 10.76 -13.24
CA LEU A 75 -0.13 9.61 -12.56
C LEU A 75 0.05 9.87 -11.06
N VAL A 76 0.48 11.07 -10.70
CA VAL A 76 0.62 11.48 -9.29
C VAL A 76 -0.75 11.47 -8.60
N ASP A 77 -1.79 11.99 -9.25
CA ASP A 77 -3.15 12.03 -8.69
C ASP A 77 -3.69 10.61 -8.43
N PHE A 78 -3.51 9.69 -9.39
CA PHE A 78 -3.83 8.27 -9.21
C PHE A 78 -3.01 7.62 -8.08
N SER A 79 -1.71 7.92 -8.03
CA SER A 79 -0.80 7.36 -7.03
C SER A 79 -1.17 7.80 -5.62
N VAL A 80 -1.47 9.08 -5.41
CA VAL A 80 -1.87 9.63 -4.10
C VAL A 80 -3.20 9.06 -3.64
N SER A 81 -4.22 9.06 -4.51
CA SER A 81 -5.55 8.53 -4.16
C SER A 81 -5.49 7.03 -3.84
N GLY A 82 -4.83 6.24 -4.69
CA GLY A 82 -4.63 4.81 -4.43
C GLY A 82 -3.79 4.55 -3.18
N ALA A 83 -2.71 5.28 -2.93
CA ALA A 83 -1.89 5.08 -1.72
C ALA A 83 -2.68 5.32 -0.42
N ILE A 84 -3.54 6.34 -0.40
CA ILE A 84 -4.43 6.61 0.75
C ILE A 84 -5.39 5.45 0.96
N GLU A 85 -5.95 4.90 -0.13
CA GLU A 85 -6.87 3.77 -0.06
C GLU A 85 -6.18 2.50 0.46
N GLN A 86 -4.99 2.17 -0.06
CA GLN A 86 -4.21 1.03 0.43
C GLN A 86 -3.84 1.18 1.92
N ALA A 87 -3.52 2.40 2.37
CA ALA A 87 -3.26 2.66 3.78
C ALA A 87 -4.50 2.42 4.66
N ARG A 88 -5.70 2.78 4.19
CA ARG A 88 -6.96 2.51 4.90
C ARG A 88 -7.23 1.01 4.99
N ILE A 89 -7.14 0.30 3.86
CA ILE A 89 -7.32 -1.16 3.80
C ILE A 89 -6.36 -1.86 4.78
N ALA A 90 -5.07 -1.50 4.75
CA ALA A 90 -4.08 -2.07 5.65
C ALA A 90 -4.43 -1.83 7.13
N ARG A 91 -4.82 -0.60 7.47
CA ARG A 91 -5.21 -0.22 8.83
C ARG A 91 -6.47 -0.96 9.29
N ASP A 92 -7.45 -1.12 8.43
CA ASP A 92 -8.73 -1.73 8.78
C ASP A 92 -8.60 -3.27 8.96
N ILE A 93 -7.56 -3.89 8.38
CA ILE A 93 -7.21 -5.31 8.56
C ILE A 93 -6.33 -5.57 9.79
N ALA A 94 -5.37 -4.67 10.07
CA ALA A 94 -4.29 -4.83 11.06
C ALA A 94 -4.74 -4.72 12.52
#